data_AF-A0A661TD09-F1
#
_entry.id   AF-A0A661TD09-F1
#
_cell.length_a   1.000
_cell.length_b   1.000
_cell.length_c   1.000
_cell.angle_alpha   90.00
_cell.angle_beta   90.00
_cell.angle_gamma   90.00
#
_symmetry.space_group_name_H-M   'P 1'
#
loop_
_entity.id
_entity.type
_entity.pdbx_description
1 polymer ?
#
loop_
_entity_poly.entity_id
_entity_poly.type
_entity_poly.pdbx_seq_one_letter_code
_entity_poly.pdbx_strand_id
1 'polypeptide(L)'
;MKTRKLTLSSPIEEKIAWAVACSRNIGDRLREDRMVVRLLDRVSRAIQASRTRMTETGVSALCRQCEQEEGGSCCGAGMENRYDGTLLLMNLLLGCSLPEARMDPGSCYFLGEEGCVLRARHVICINYICRKITSRVDPAEIQALREVEGEEVNLVFCLHEHLKKALKELSA
;
A
#
# COMPACT_ATOMS: atom_id res chain seq x y z
N MET A 1 7.36 -21.88 12.25
CA MET A 1 6.26 -21.73 11.26
C MET A 1 6.79 -22.23 9.92
N LYS A 2 6.23 -23.29 9.31
CA LYS A 2 6.66 -23.66 7.94
C LYS A 2 6.19 -22.55 7.00
N THR A 3 7.07 -21.60 6.71
CA THR A 3 6.82 -20.50 5.79
C THR A 3 6.57 -21.08 4.41
N ARG A 4 5.28 -21.23 4.03
CA ARG A 4 4.91 -21.47 2.64
C ARG A 4 5.58 -20.36 1.82
N LYS A 5 6.41 -20.73 0.84
CA LYS A 5 7.15 -19.78 0.01
C LYS A 5 6.16 -19.04 -0.88
N LEU A 6 5.70 -17.88 -0.43
CA LEU A 6 4.91 -16.97 -1.27
C LEU A 6 5.81 -16.33 -2.31
N THR A 7 5.24 -16.14 -3.50
CA THR A 7 5.84 -15.38 -4.59
C THR A 7 4.89 -14.26 -5.00
N LEU A 8 5.38 -13.33 -5.82
CA LEU A 8 4.50 -12.33 -6.44
C LEU A 8 3.44 -12.96 -7.36
N SER A 9 3.67 -14.17 -7.88
CA SER A 9 2.71 -14.92 -8.68
C SER A 9 1.68 -15.71 -7.87
N SER A 10 1.81 -15.77 -6.55
CA SER A 10 0.77 -16.40 -5.71
C SER A 10 -0.55 -15.61 -5.83
N PRO A 11 -1.72 -16.28 -5.78
CA PRO A 11 -3.01 -15.61 -5.72
C PRO A 11 -3.06 -14.59 -4.57
N ILE A 12 -3.80 -13.50 -4.77
CA ILE A 12 -3.83 -12.40 -3.80
C ILE A 12 -4.41 -12.86 -2.45
N GLU A 13 -5.38 -13.75 -2.48
CA GLU A 13 -6.03 -14.36 -1.32
C GLU A 13 -5.01 -15.16 -0.49
N GLU A 14 -4.09 -15.89 -1.14
CA GLU A 14 -3.04 -16.61 -0.43
C GLU A 14 -2.05 -15.66 0.26
N LYS A 15 -1.74 -14.53 -0.39
CA LYS A 15 -0.87 -13.49 0.19
C LYS A 15 -1.53 -12.81 1.39
N ILE A 16 -2.84 -12.54 1.30
CA ILE A 16 -3.64 -11.99 2.41
C ILE A 16 -3.67 -12.98 3.57
N ALA A 17 -4.01 -14.25 3.31
CA ALA A 17 -4.07 -15.29 4.33
C ALA A 17 -2.73 -15.46 5.07
N TRP A 18 -1.61 -15.42 4.32
CA TRP A 18 -0.28 -15.44 4.91
C TRP A 18 0.01 -14.22 5.76
N ALA A 19 -0.31 -13.01 5.29
CA ALA A 19 -0.08 -11.78 6.04
C ALA A 19 -0.85 -11.79 7.37
N VAL A 20 -2.10 -12.25 7.34
CA VAL A 20 -2.93 -12.44 8.54
C VAL A 20 -2.31 -13.46 9.49
N ALA A 21 -1.86 -14.62 8.98
CA ALA A 21 -1.19 -15.63 9.80
C ALA A 21 0.11 -15.11 10.43
N CYS A 22 0.94 -14.38 9.67
CA CYS A 22 2.14 -13.74 10.18
C CYS A 22 1.83 -12.71 11.26
N SER A 23 0.83 -11.84 11.03
CA SER A 23 0.43 -10.84 12.01
C SER A 23 -0.03 -11.47 13.33
N ARG A 24 -0.79 -12.57 13.27
CA ARG A 24 -1.23 -13.31 14.47
C ARG A 24 -0.09 -14.01 15.21
N ASN A 25 0.84 -14.63 14.48
CA ASN A 25 1.85 -15.49 15.10
C ASN A 25 3.07 -14.74 15.62
N ILE A 26 3.45 -13.64 14.96
CA ILE A 26 4.70 -12.91 15.26
C ILE A 26 4.54 -11.39 15.22
N GLY A 27 3.32 -10.87 15.01
CA GLY A 27 3.08 -9.43 14.95
C GLY A 27 3.48 -8.71 16.23
N ASP A 28 3.25 -9.31 17.40
CA ASP A 28 3.62 -8.70 18.68
C ASP A 28 5.15 -8.64 18.86
N ARG A 29 5.87 -9.70 18.48
CA ARG A 29 7.34 -9.71 18.44
C ARG A 29 7.90 -8.65 17.48
N LEU A 30 7.24 -8.43 16.34
CA LEU A 30 7.60 -7.34 15.41
C LEU A 30 7.35 -5.96 16.04
N ARG A 31 6.32 -5.81 16.89
CA ARG A 31 6.03 -4.57 17.63
C ARG A 31 6.94 -4.34 18.83
N GLU A 32 7.70 -5.33 19.27
CA GLU A 32 8.75 -5.16 20.28
C GLU A 32 10.07 -4.63 19.67
N ASP A 33 10.27 -4.79 18.36
CA ASP A 33 11.42 -4.24 17.65
C ASP A 33 11.33 -2.71 17.56
N ARG A 34 12.24 -2.03 18.27
CA ARG A 34 12.32 -0.56 18.32
C ARG A 34 12.48 0.09 16.94
N MET A 35 13.17 -0.57 16.01
CA MET A 35 13.33 -0.08 14.64
C MET A 35 12.02 -0.22 13.86
N VAL A 36 11.33 -1.35 13.98
CA VAL A 36 10.00 -1.54 13.36
C VAL A 36 9.02 -0.48 13.86
N VAL A 37 8.91 -0.28 15.17
CA VAL A 37 8.00 0.73 15.76
C VAL A 37 8.33 2.13 15.26
N ARG A 38 9.61 2.50 15.24
CA ARG A 38 10.06 3.80 14.73
C ARG A 38 9.72 3.98 13.25
N LEU A 39 9.93 2.96 12.43
CA LEU A 39 9.64 3.01 11.00
C LEU A 39 8.13 3.03 10.72
N LEU A 40 7.32 2.26 11.44
CA LEU A 40 5.86 2.30 11.35
C LEU A 40 5.31 3.71 11.61
N ASP A 41 5.81 4.36 12.66
CA ASP A 41 5.43 5.72 13.03
C ASP A 41 5.82 6.75 11.95
N ARG A 42 7.03 6.66 11.39
CA ARG A 42 7.48 7.51 10.27
C ARG A 42 6.66 7.27 9.01
N VAL A 43 6.43 6.01 8.65
CA VAL A 43 5.61 5.62 7.49
C VAL A 43 4.18 6.14 7.66
N SER A 44 3.59 6.00 8.85
CA SER A 44 2.25 6.51 9.17
C SER A 44 2.13 8.01 8.90
N ARG A 45 3.12 8.81 9.33
CA ARG A 45 3.16 10.25 9.06
C ARG A 45 3.36 10.58 7.58
N ALA A 46 4.26 9.90 6.89
CA ALA A 46 4.50 10.15 5.47
C ALA A 46 3.28 9.81 4.60
N ILE A 47 2.60 8.70 4.90
CA ILE A 47 1.31 8.34 4.26
C ILE A 47 0.26 9.43 4.51
N GLN A 48 0.17 9.95 5.73
CA GLN A 48 -0.79 11.03 6.02
C GLN A 48 -0.45 12.29 5.24
N ALA A 49 0.82 12.68 5.19
CA ALA A 49 1.28 13.85 4.46
C ALA A 49 0.98 13.73 2.96
N SER A 50 1.34 12.60 2.33
CA SER A 50 1.11 12.38 0.90
C SER A 50 -0.38 12.34 0.57
N ARG A 51 -1.22 11.66 1.36
CA ARG A 51 -2.67 11.61 1.14
C ARG A 51 -3.34 12.97 1.30
N THR A 52 -2.88 13.75 2.28
CA THR A 52 -3.35 15.12 2.47
C THR A 52 -3.01 15.94 1.23
N ARG A 53 -1.78 15.84 0.75
CA ARG A 53 -1.35 16.54 -0.47
C ARG A 53 -2.09 16.07 -1.73
N MET A 54 -2.35 14.77 -1.89
CA MET A 54 -3.18 14.25 -2.99
C MET A 54 -4.60 14.80 -2.96
N THR A 55 -5.13 15.07 -1.77
CA THR A 55 -6.47 15.64 -1.58
C THR A 55 -6.48 17.13 -1.90
N GLU A 56 -5.52 17.89 -1.36
CA GLU A 56 -5.36 19.33 -1.62
C GLU A 56 -5.13 19.64 -3.11
N THR A 57 -4.34 18.81 -3.80
CA THR A 57 -4.06 18.95 -5.23
C THR A 57 -5.21 18.48 -6.13
N GLY A 58 -6.28 17.92 -5.57
CA GLY A 58 -7.43 17.39 -6.32
C GLY A 58 -7.19 16.04 -7.01
N VAL A 59 -6.00 15.46 -6.89
CA VAL A 59 -5.64 14.17 -7.49
C VAL A 59 -6.57 13.06 -6.99
N SER A 60 -6.85 13.00 -5.69
CA SER A 60 -7.75 12.01 -5.10
C SER A 60 -9.16 12.04 -5.72
N ALA A 61 -9.72 13.24 -5.90
CA ALA A 61 -11.05 13.42 -6.47
C ALA A 61 -11.09 13.01 -7.94
N LEU A 62 -10.09 13.41 -8.74
CA LEU A 62 -9.98 13.04 -10.15
C LEU A 62 -9.81 11.52 -10.33
N CYS A 63 -9.02 10.86 -9.48
CA CYS A 63 -8.87 9.40 -9.50
C CYS A 63 -10.20 8.70 -9.22
N ARG A 64 -10.93 9.15 -8.19
CA ARG A 64 -12.22 8.58 -7.82
C ARG A 64 -13.26 8.74 -8.92
N GLN A 65 -13.36 9.94 -9.48
CA GLN A 65 -14.27 10.23 -10.59
C GLN A 65 -13.95 9.32 -11.79
N CYS A 66 -12.67 9.16 -12.14
CA CYS A 66 -12.26 8.26 -13.23
C CYS A 66 -12.66 6.80 -12.97
N GLU A 67 -12.57 6.31 -11.73
CA GLU A 67 -13.03 4.95 -11.41
C GLU A 67 -14.55 4.83 -11.58
N GLN A 68 -15.31 5.79 -11.04
CA GLN A 68 -16.77 5.72 -10.98
C GLN A 68 -17.44 5.97 -12.35
N GLU A 69 -16.92 6.90 -13.14
CA GLU A 69 -17.55 7.35 -14.39
C GLU A 69 -16.96 6.70 -15.64
N GLU A 70 -15.66 6.34 -15.60
CA GLU A 70 -14.93 5.85 -16.76
C GLU A 70 -14.46 4.38 -16.60
N GLY A 71 -14.81 3.73 -15.49
CA GLY A 71 -14.45 2.33 -15.20
C GLY A 71 -13.00 2.13 -14.76
N GLY A 72 -12.29 3.21 -14.45
CA GLY A 72 -10.91 3.15 -13.96
C GLY A 72 -9.88 2.84 -15.04
N SER A 73 -8.65 3.33 -14.85
CA SER A 73 -7.52 3.00 -15.74
C SER A 73 -6.27 2.52 -15.02
N CYS A 74 -6.08 2.93 -13.77
CA CYS A 74 -4.83 2.68 -13.02
C CYS A 74 -5.03 1.73 -11.84
N CYS A 75 -6.27 1.61 -11.35
CA CYS A 75 -6.65 0.74 -10.24
C CYS A 75 -7.47 -0.47 -10.72
N GLY A 76 -7.27 -0.92 -11.95
CA GLY A 76 -7.98 -2.08 -12.51
C GLY A 76 -7.49 -3.43 -11.97
N ALA A 77 -8.22 -4.49 -12.32
CA ALA A 77 -7.90 -5.86 -11.96
C ALA A 77 -6.49 -6.26 -12.38
N GLY A 78 -5.81 -6.99 -11.50
CA GLY A 78 -4.42 -7.41 -11.65
C GLY A 78 -3.41 -6.44 -11.03
N MET A 79 -3.80 -5.22 -10.69
CA MET A 79 -2.94 -4.28 -9.96
C MET A 79 -2.55 -4.80 -8.57
N GLU A 80 -3.43 -5.57 -7.94
CA GLU A 80 -3.20 -6.28 -6.68
C GLU A 80 -2.02 -7.26 -6.74
N ASN A 81 -1.66 -7.77 -7.93
CA ASN A 81 -0.57 -8.74 -8.08
C ASN A 81 0.81 -8.13 -7.83
N ARG A 82 0.92 -6.80 -7.81
CA ARG A 82 2.13 -6.07 -7.42
C ARG A 82 2.43 -6.14 -5.93
N TYR A 83 1.44 -6.48 -5.11
CA TYR A 83 1.61 -6.61 -3.66
C TYR A 83 2.19 -7.98 -3.31
N ASP A 84 3.20 -7.98 -2.44
CA ASP A 84 3.71 -9.18 -1.79
C ASP A 84 3.16 -9.34 -0.37
N GLY A 85 3.37 -10.51 0.22
CA GLY A 85 2.89 -10.80 1.57
C GLY A 85 3.44 -9.84 2.62
N THR A 86 4.70 -9.41 2.50
CA THR A 86 5.32 -8.50 3.48
C THR A 86 4.69 -7.12 3.46
N LEU A 87 4.37 -6.58 2.29
CA LEU A 87 3.66 -5.31 2.16
C LEU A 87 2.24 -5.39 2.73
N LEU A 88 1.56 -6.53 2.57
CA LEU A 88 0.26 -6.75 3.20
C LEU A 88 0.36 -6.89 4.73
N LEU A 89 1.39 -7.57 5.23
CA LEU A 89 1.68 -7.64 6.67
C LEU A 89 1.94 -6.24 7.24
N MET A 90 2.71 -5.41 6.54
CA MET A 90 2.96 -4.02 6.93
C MET A 90 1.65 -3.24 7.11
N ASN A 91 0.67 -3.43 6.23
CA ASN A 91 -0.64 -2.81 6.35
C ASN A 91 -1.39 -3.24 7.62
N LEU A 92 -1.34 -4.53 7.97
CA LEU A 92 -1.89 -5.04 9.23
C LEU A 92 -1.17 -4.42 10.45
N LEU A 93 0.15 -4.27 10.39
CA LEU A 93 0.94 -3.62 11.46
C LEU A 93 0.62 -2.13 11.60
N LEU A 94 0.27 -1.45 10.50
CA LEU A 94 -0.23 -0.08 10.46
C LEU A 94 -1.71 0.05 10.90
N GLY A 95 -2.33 -1.04 11.36
CA GLY A 95 -3.70 -1.06 11.87
C GLY A 95 -4.78 -1.16 10.80
N CYS A 96 -4.44 -1.56 9.57
CA CYS A 96 -5.46 -1.80 8.52
C CYS A 96 -6.10 -3.17 8.69
N SER A 97 -7.36 -3.29 8.30
CA SER A 97 -7.96 -4.57 7.90
C SER A 97 -7.69 -4.83 6.41
N LEU A 98 -7.43 -6.09 6.06
CA LEU A 98 -7.39 -6.52 4.65
C LEU A 98 -8.79 -7.00 4.24
N PRO A 99 -9.29 -6.66 3.04
CA PRO A 99 -10.60 -7.10 2.59
C PRO A 99 -10.63 -8.62 2.38
N GLU A 100 -11.80 -9.23 2.61
CA GLU A 100 -12.03 -10.67 2.39
C GLU A 100 -12.43 -11.01 0.95
N ALA A 101 -12.93 -10.01 0.21
CA ALA A 101 -13.32 -10.12 -1.18
C ALA A 101 -13.13 -8.78 -1.89
N ARG A 102 -12.98 -8.83 -3.22
CA ARG A 102 -12.98 -7.64 -4.07
C ARG A 102 -14.40 -7.06 -4.16
N MET A 103 -14.50 -5.73 -4.16
CA MET A 103 -15.78 -5.02 -4.25
C MET A 103 -16.38 -5.07 -5.65
N ASP A 104 -15.56 -4.80 -6.66
CA ASP A 104 -15.91 -4.87 -8.07
C ASP A 104 -14.98 -5.86 -8.79
N PRO A 105 -15.45 -6.77 -9.68
CA PRO A 105 -14.61 -7.72 -10.40
C PRO A 105 -13.62 -7.13 -11.43
N GLY A 106 -13.85 -5.92 -11.91
CA GLY A 106 -12.99 -5.19 -12.86
C GLY A 106 -11.92 -4.34 -12.19
N SER A 107 -12.08 -3.99 -10.91
CA SER A 107 -11.13 -3.15 -10.16
C SER A 107 -10.03 -3.94 -9.45
N CYS A 108 -9.08 -3.28 -8.81
CA CYS A 108 -8.07 -3.86 -7.93
C CYS A 108 -8.73 -4.44 -6.68
N TYR A 109 -8.22 -5.57 -6.17
CA TYR A 109 -8.73 -6.22 -4.95
C TYR A 109 -8.82 -5.29 -3.73
N PHE A 110 -7.97 -4.27 -3.67
CA PHE A 110 -7.88 -3.31 -2.56
C PHE A 110 -8.57 -1.97 -2.83
N LEU A 111 -9.33 -1.85 -3.93
CA LEU A 111 -10.08 -0.64 -4.22
C LEU A 111 -11.48 -0.75 -3.57
N GLY A 112 -11.82 0.23 -2.72
CA GLY A 112 -13.16 0.41 -2.16
C GLY A 112 -13.83 1.65 -2.72
N GLU A 113 -15.05 1.93 -2.26
CA GLU A 113 -15.91 3.04 -2.74
C GLU A 113 -15.20 4.40 -2.73
N GLU A 114 -14.45 4.66 -1.67
CA GLU A 114 -13.79 5.95 -1.43
C GLU A 114 -12.33 5.99 -1.89
N GLY A 115 -11.81 4.87 -2.41
CA GLY A 115 -10.42 4.70 -2.83
C GLY A 115 -9.75 3.47 -2.21
N CYS A 116 -8.42 3.41 -2.29
CA CYS A 116 -7.67 2.25 -1.81
C CYS A 116 -7.78 2.09 -0.28
N VAL A 117 -8.14 0.87 0.16
CA VAL A 117 -8.33 0.54 1.59
C VAL A 117 -7.03 0.26 2.33
N LEU A 118 -5.92 0.05 1.62
CA LEU A 118 -4.59 -0.12 2.23
C LEU A 118 -4.01 1.22 2.64
N ARG A 119 -3.22 1.27 3.72
CA ARG A 119 -2.42 2.46 4.09
C ARG A 119 -1.11 2.51 3.31
N ALA A 120 -0.27 1.49 3.45
CA ALA A 120 0.99 1.36 2.72
C ALA A 120 0.73 0.76 1.34
N ARG A 121 0.88 1.57 0.30
CA ARG A 121 0.61 1.19 -1.09
C ARG A 121 1.90 0.74 -1.79
N HIS A 122 1.76 -0.05 -2.85
CA HIS A 122 2.90 -0.37 -3.72
C HIS A 122 3.44 0.91 -4.37
N VAL A 123 4.74 0.99 -4.65
CA VAL A 123 5.39 2.21 -5.18
C VAL A 123 4.66 2.81 -6.38
N ILE A 124 4.23 1.98 -7.34
CA ILE A 124 3.49 2.46 -8.52
C ILE A 124 2.12 3.07 -8.18
N CYS A 125 1.47 2.65 -7.08
CA CYS A 125 0.22 3.27 -6.60
C CYS A 125 0.45 4.61 -5.91
N ILE A 126 1.71 4.96 -5.61
CA ILE A 126 2.10 6.21 -4.97
C ILE A 126 2.64 7.16 -6.05
N ASN A 127 3.65 6.72 -6.80
CA ASN A 127 4.42 7.61 -7.67
C ASN A 127 3.96 7.65 -9.15
N TYR A 128 2.88 6.95 -9.51
CA TYR A 128 2.29 7.04 -10.86
C TYR A 128 1.10 7.99 -10.85
N ILE A 129 1.13 9.01 -11.71
CA ILE A 129 -0.02 9.89 -11.98
C ILE A 129 -0.24 9.83 -13.49
N CYS A 130 -1.46 9.46 -13.89
CA CYS A 130 -1.78 9.26 -15.29
C CYS A 130 -1.95 10.61 -16.02
N ARG A 131 -1.90 10.55 -17.35
CA ARG A 131 -2.03 11.74 -18.21
C ARG A 131 -3.33 12.52 -17.97
N LYS A 132 -4.43 11.83 -17.62
CA LYS A 132 -5.73 12.46 -17.33
C LYS A 132 -5.65 13.44 -16.17
N ILE A 133 -4.81 13.13 -15.17
CA ILE A 133 -4.59 13.96 -14.00
C ILE A 133 -3.55 15.04 -14.32
N THR A 134 -2.41 14.68 -14.92
CA THR A 134 -1.36 15.65 -15.23
C THR A 134 -1.77 16.70 -16.25
N SER A 135 -2.84 16.47 -17.04
CA SER A 135 -3.42 17.48 -17.93
C SER A 135 -4.40 18.44 -17.25
N ARG A 136 -4.78 18.18 -15.99
CA ARG A 136 -5.82 18.94 -15.25
C ARG A 136 -5.30 19.58 -13.96
N VAL A 137 -4.17 19.13 -13.44
CA VAL A 137 -3.54 19.66 -12.22
C VAL A 137 -2.31 20.47 -12.62
N ASP A 138 -2.08 21.59 -11.93
CA ASP A 138 -0.92 22.44 -12.13
C ASP A 138 0.39 21.63 -12.00
N PRO A 139 1.32 21.71 -12.97
CA PRO A 139 2.62 21.04 -12.88
C PRO A 139 3.41 21.34 -11.60
N ALA A 140 3.32 22.56 -11.05
CA ALA A 140 3.98 22.91 -9.80
C ALA A 140 3.37 22.17 -8.60
N GLU A 141 2.06 21.99 -8.60
CA GLU A 141 1.33 21.21 -7.59
C GLU A 141 1.66 19.72 -7.68
N ILE A 142 1.77 19.18 -8.90
CA ILE A 142 2.24 17.81 -9.12
C ILE A 142 3.67 17.63 -8.62
N GLN A 143 4.58 18.58 -8.90
CA GLN A 143 5.96 18.52 -8.45
C GLN A 143 6.04 18.50 -6.91
N ALA A 144 5.32 19.40 -6.23
CA ALA A 144 5.26 19.42 -4.77
C ALA A 144 4.69 18.10 -4.19
N LEU A 145 3.67 17.52 -4.83
CA LEU A 145 3.15 16.21 -4.45
C LEU A 145 4.22 15.10 -4.57
N ARG A 146 5.02 15.12 -5.64
CA ARG A 146 6.09 14.12 -5.84
C ARG A 146 7.16 14.14 -4.77
N GLU A 147 7.49 15.30 -4.24
CA GLU A 147 8.47 15.43 -3.16
C GLU A 147 7.99 14.72 -1.89
N VAL A 148 6.72 14.92 -1.52
CA VAL A 148 6.10 14.28 -0.36
C VAL A 148 5.93 12.76 -0.58
N GLU A 149 5.49 12.35 -1.77
CA GLU A 149 5.39 10.94 -2.14
C GLU A 149 6.74 10.23 -2.18
N GLY A 150 7.82 10.93 -2.54
CA GLY A 150 9.17 10.40 -2.50
C GLY A 150 9.59 9.97 -1.09
N GLU A 151 9.20 10.75 -0.07
CA GLU A 151 9.41 10.38 1.33
C GLU A 151 8.58 9.15 1.73
N GLU A 152 7.30 9.07 1.35
CA GLU A 152 6.46 7.89 1.58
C GLU A 152 7.10 6.64 0.96
N VAL A 153 7.47 6.69 -0.31
CA VAL A 153 8.08 5.56 -1.04
C VAL A 153 9.34 5.08 -0.34
N ASN A 154 10.23 6.00 0.02
CA ASN A 154 11.49 5.65 0.68
C ASN A 154 11.24 4.99 2.05
N LEU A 155 10.34 5.53 2.86
CA LEU A 155 10.04 4.98 4.18
C LEU A 155 9.33 3.63 4.11
N VAL A 156 8.39 3.46 3.18
CA VAL A 156 7.73 2.17 2.92
C VAL A 156 8.77 1.13 2.51
N PHE A 157 9.72 1.48 1.63
CA PHE A 157 10.81 0.59 1.25
C PHE A 157 11.69 0.21 2.45
N CYS A 158 12.12 1.18 3.26
CA CYS A 158 12.94 0.90 4.45
C CYS A 158 12.24 -0.05 5.43
N LEU A 159 10.94 0.19 5.70
CA LEU A 159 10.16 -0.68 6.58
C LEU A 159 9.98 -2.07 5.96
N HIS A 160 9.69 -2.17 4.66
CA HIS A 160 9.53 -3.44 3.96
C HIS A 160 10.79 -4.31 4.06
N GLU A 161 11.96 -3.74 3.77
CA GLU A 161 13.23 -4.45 3.85
C GLU A 161 13.59 -4.85 5.28
N HIS A 162 13.30 -4.00 6.27
CA HIS A 162 13.51 -4.34 7.67
C HIS A 162 12.58 -5.48 8.13
N LEU A 163 11.30 -5.45 7.74
CA LEU A 163 10.36 -6.53 8.03
C LEU A 163 10.80 -7.84 7.37
N LYS A 164 11.30 -7.84 6.14
CA LYS A 164 11.84 -9.05 5.49
C LYS A 164 12.98 -9.67 6.28
N LYS A 165 13.89 -8.86 6.82
CA LYS A 165 15.00 -9.32 7.66
C LYS A 165 14.48 -9.91 8.98
N ALA A 166 13.63 -9.17 9.69
CA ALA A 166 13.03 -9.64 10.94
C ALA A 166 12.24 -10.94 10.75
N LEU A 167 11.45 -11.05 9.68
CA LEU A 167 10.70 -12.28 9.35
C LEU A 167 11.62 -13.50 9.17
N LYS A 168 12.77 -13.31 8.53
CA LYS A 168 13.76 -14.38 8.31
C LYS A 168 14.38 -14.83 9.64
N GLU A 169 14.69 -13.89 10.53
CA GLU A 169 15.28 -14.18 11.85
C GLU A 169 14.29 -14.83 12.80
N LEU A 170 13.02 -14.40 12.80
CA LEU A 170 11.98 -14.93 13.66
C LEU A 170 11.40 -16.28 13.18
N SER A 171 11.68 -16.66 11.92
CA SER A 171 11.26 -17.93 11.31
C SER A 171 12.36 -18.99 11.29
N ALA A 172 13.60 -18.62 11.65
CA ALA A 172 14.71 -19.53 11.90
C ALA A 172 14.56 -20.18 13.29
#